data_AF-A0A0D3HNW5-F1
#
_entry.id   AF-A0A0D3HNW5-F1
#
_cell.length_a   1.000
_cell.length_b   1.000
_cell.length_c   1.000
_cell.angle_alpha   90.00
_cell.angle_beta   90.00
_cell.angle_gamma   90.00
#
_symmetry.space_group_name_H-M   'P 1'
#
loop_
_entity.id
_entity.type
_entity.pdbx_description
1 polymer ?
#
loop_
_entity_poly.entity_id
_entity_poly.type
_entity_poly.pdbx_seq_one_letter_code
_entity_poly.pdbx_strand_id
1 'polypeptide(L)'
;MADELQHTDAMPTDLTFDLIKSITDDFSEKNQIGHENGKEVAGKKLHDIASLDDVKFMNEFINLMSAQHQNIVQLVGYCYDTRRKVVLHNGKYVVVHVEERALCFEYLQRGSLDNGYMPPEYIQICHITEKFDVFSLGVIIIEIMTGTKETSKRADMSPQQFIELVHENWRRRFELATPMYTSEEVESLRLQVKTCIEMALQCVEAQRLKRPTIAEVVSRLNILDDMVRKISPSLLLYKPPIDPLSSGDQALTKFGPWGGSGDMDRDMEVVPHRLESLTICSADIINSLAFSYNDHNGKQHTVGPWGGDGGAAFTIRLGAFEHIKGLSGTVGSFGMLQNVITSLKFTTNLNRTYGPYGKGGGTPFVVPVEDAASIVGFFGRAGPCVEALGVYIRTYL
;
A
#
# COMPACT_ATOMS: atom_id res chain seq x y z
N MET A 1 -12.62 2.46 16.03
CA MET A 1 -12.86 1.00 15.98
C MET A 1 -11.90 0.49 14.91
N ALA A 2 -10.83 -0.15 15.35
CA ALA A 2 -9.71 -0.58 14.52
C ALA A 2 -10.19 -1.65 13.54
N ASP A 3 -9.78 -1.59 12.27
CA ASP A 3 -9.78 -2.78 11.43
C ASP A 3 -8.67 -3.67 11.99
N GLU A 4 -9.10 -4.67 12.74
CA GLU A 4 -8.26 -5.77 13.16
C GLU A 4 -7.68 -6.41 11.90
N LEU A 5 -6.36 -6.40 11.77
CA LEU A 5 -5.66 -7.40 10.99
C LEU A 5 -6.06 -8.74 11.59
N GLN A 6 -7.10 -9.36 11.04
CA GLN A 6 -7.53 -10.70 11.42
C GLN A 6 -6.45 -11.66 10.96
N HIS A 7 -5.44 -11.82 11.82
CA HIS A 7 -4.59 -12.99 11.83
C HIS A 7 -5.51 -14.19 11.96
N THR A 8 -5.70 -14.93 10.88
CA THR A 8 -6.32 -16.25 10.99
C THR A 8 -5.31 -17.14 11.69
N ASP A 9 -5.68 -17.76 12.81
CA ASP A 9 -4.94 -18.86 13.50
C ASP A 9 -4.78 -20.13 12.62
N ALA A 10 -4.95 -19.99 11.31
CA ALA A 10 -4.78 -21.06 10.36
C ALA A 10 -3.29 -21.39 10.25
N MET A 11 -2.94 -22.63 10.58
CA MET A 11 -1.64 -23.20 10.26
C MET A 11 -1.34 -22.99 8.76
N PRO A 12 -0.10 -22.61 8.40
CA PRO A 12 0.31 -22.52 7.00
C PRO A 12 0.04 -23.82 6.27
N THR A 13 -0.46 -23.71 5.05
CA THR A 13 -0.90 -24.86 4.26
C THR A 13 0.32 -25.60 3.71
N ASP A 14 0.32 -26.94 3.80
CA ASP A 14 1.29 -27.78 3.09
C ASP A 14 0.94 -27.81 1.60
N LEU A 15 1.82 -27.24 0.78
CA LEU A 15 1.63 -27.04 -0.65
C LEU A 15 2.54 -27.98 -1.45
N THR A 16 1.98 -28.58 -2.50
CA THR A 16 2.79 -29.39 -3.41
C THR A 16 3.68 -28.50 -4.29
N PHE A 17 4.87 -29.00 -4.65
CA PHE A 17 5.76 -28.25 -5.53
C PHE A 17 5.14 -27.98 -6.90
N ASP A 18 4.33 -28.90 -7.44
CA ASP A 18 3.65 -28.70 -8.72
C ASP A 18 2.59 -27.60 -8.66
N LEU A 19 1.89 -27.47 -7.53
CA LEU A 19 0.98 -26.36 -7.29
C LEU A 19 1.74 -25.02 -7.28
N ILE A 20 2.82 -24.92 -6.51
CA ILE A 20 3.66 -23.70 -6.45
C ILE A 20 4.21 -23.36 -7.83
N LYS A 21 4.67 -24.36 -8.59
CA LYS A 21 5.15 -24.22 -9.95
C LYS A 21 4.05 -23.65 -10.87
N SER A 22 2.81 -24.13 -10.73
CA SER A 22 1.69 -23.66 -11.53
C SER A 22 1.31 -22.21 -11.24
N ILE A 23 1.27 -21.82 -9.96
CA ILE A 23 0.84 -20.47 -9.56
C ILE A 23 1.91 -19.42 -9.82
N THR A 24 3.19 -19.82 -9.90
CA THR A 24 4.33 -18.94 -10.19
C THR A 24 4.78 -18.98 -11.66
N ASP A 25 4.06 -19.72 -12.53
CA ASP A 25 4.45 -19.95 -13.94
C ASP A 25 5.92 -20.39 -14.08
N ASP A 26 6.25 -21.50 -13.42
CA ASP A 26 7.62 -22.02 -13.33
C ASP A 26 8.63 -21.02 -12.77
N PHE A 27 8.24 -20.26 -11.74
CA PHE A 27 9.07 -19.23 -11.12
C PHE A 27 9.60 -18.18 -12.11
N SER A 28 8.80 -17.84 -13.11
CA SER A 28 9.11 -16.81 -14.08
C SER A 28 9.35 -15.46 -13.41
N GLU A 29 10.38 -14.72 -13.82
CA GLU A 29 10.62 -13.35 -13.34
C GLU A 29 9.44 -12.40 -13.61
N LYS A 30 8.55 -12.77 -14.55
CA LYS A 30 7.32 -12.04 -14.87
C LYS A 30 6.17 -12.31 -13.89
N ASN A 31 6.25 -13.41 -13.13
CA ASN A 31 5.23 -13.88 -12.19
C ASN A 31 5.84 -14.07 -10.79
N GLN A 32 6.40 -12.99 -10.24
CA GLN A 32 6.85 -12.92 -8.83
C GLN A 32 5.69 -13.07 -7.81
N ILE A 33 4.46 -13.19 -8.30
CA ILE A 33 3.21 -13.26 -7.54
C ILE A 33 2.40 -14.44 -8.08
N GLY A 34 1.97 -15.33 -7.18
CA GLY A 34 1.04 -16.42 -7.49
C GLY A 34 -0.35 -16.15 -6.95
N HIS A 35 -1.36 -16.72 -7.59
CA HIS A 35 -2.75 -16.69 -7.13
C HIS A 35 -3.14 -18.04 -6.54
N GLU A 36 -3.48 -18.08 -5.25
CA GLU A 36 -3.97 -19.28 -4.58
C GLU A 36 -5.28 -18.96 -3.85
N ASN A 37 -6.35 -19.72 -4.15
CA ASN A 37 -7.67 -19.59 -3.50
C ASN A 37 -8.24 -18.15 -3.45
N GLY A 38 -7.94 -17.32 -4.46
CA GLY A 38 -8.40 -15.92 -4.53
C GLY A 38 -7.60 -14.93 -3.69
N LYS A 39 -6.46 -15.34 -3.12
CA LYS A 39 -5.50 -14.45 -2.45
C LYS A 39 -4.21 -14.33 -3.28
N GLU A 40 -3.65 -13.14 -3.32
CA GLU A 40 -2.31 -12.90 -3.89
C GLU A 40 -1.25 -13.37 -2.89
N VAL A 41 -0.35 -14.24 -3.36
CA VAL A 41 0.68 -14.89 -2.55
C VAL A 41 2.05 -14.64 -3.18
N ALA A 42 3.03 -14.29 -2.35
CA ALA A 42 4.43 -14.19 -2.74
C ALA A 42 5.11 -15.53 -2.49
N GLY A 43 5.44 -16.26 -3.56
CA GLY A 43 6.21 -17.49 -3.48
C GLY A 43 7.71 -17.18 -3.44
N LYS A 44 8.35 -17.32 -2.27
CA LYS A 44 9.80 -17.28 -2.16
C LYS A 44 10.35 -18.68 -2.37
N LYS A 45 10.81 -18.96 -3.60
CA LYS A 45 11.63 -20.15 -3.85
C LYS A 45 12.96 -19.95 -3.16
N LEU A 46 13.26 -20.81 -2.20
CA LEU A 46 14.61 -20.87 -1.67
C LEU A 46 15.40 -21.68 -2.69
N HIS A 47 16.23 -21.00 -3.49
CA HIS A 47 17.11 -21.69 -4.43
C HIS A 47 17.92 -22.76 -3.70
N ASP A 48 18.38 -23.72 -4.51
CA ASP A 48 19.28 -24.83 -4.20
C ASP A 48 20.63 -24.28 -3.68
N ILE A 49 20.59 -23.66 -2.50
CA ILE A 49 21.78 -23.25 -1.78
C ILE A 49 22.35 -24.57 -1.28
N ALA A 50 23.33 -25.08 -2.01
CA ALA A 50 24.17 -26.23 -1.64
C ALA A 50 24.87 -26.09 -0.26
N SER A 51 24.53 -25.06 0.52
CA SER A 51 25.02 -24.71 1.85
C SER A 51 23.93 -24.33 2.88
N LEU A 52 22.63 -24.53 2.58
CA LEU A 52 21.59 -24.46 3.61
C LEU A 52 21.50 -25.81 4.31
N ASP A 53 22.23 -25.93 5.41
CA ASP A 53 22.04 -26.96 6.44
C ASP A 53 20.54 -27.05 6.78
N ASP A 54 19.96 -28.24 6.77
CA ASP A 54 18.53 -28.51 7.08
C ASP A 54 18.12 -27.83 8.38
N VAL A 55 19.05 -27.74 9.32
CA VAL A 55 18.88 -27.04 10.59
C VAL A 55 18.55 -25.55 10.40
N LYS A 56 19.20 -24.86 9.45
CA LYS A 56 18.95 -23.45 9.17
C LYS A 56 17.59 -23.22 8.53
N PHE A 57 17.20 -24.07 7.58
CA PHE A 57 15.87 -23.99 6.97
C PHE A 57 14.78 -24.25 8.02
N MET A 58 14.94 -25.30 8.83
CA MET A 58 13.98 -25.63 9.88
C MET A 58 13.90 -24.51 10.93
N ASN A 59 15.02 -23.89 11.30
CA ASN A 59 15.00 -22.74 12.22
C ASN A 59 14.28 -21.54 11.62
N GLU A 60 14.54 -21.17 10.36
CA GLU A 60 13.84 -20.07 9.69
C GLU A 60 12.34 -20.36 9.56
N PHE A 61 11.98 -21.57 9.12
CA PHE A 61 10.60 -22.03 9.04
C PHE A 61 9.90 -21.98 10.40
N ILE A 62 10.48 -22.57 11.45
CA ILE A 62 9.90 -22.58 12.81
C ILE A 62 9.76 -21.15 13.35
N ASN A 63 10.76 -20.29 13.13
CA ASN A 63 10.70 -18.90 13.57
C ASN A 63 9.57 -18.12 12.87
N LEU A 64 9.40 -18.30 11.56
CA LEU A 64 8.34 -17.67 10.78
C LEU A 64 6.95 -18.22 11.12
N MET A 65 6.85 -19.54 11.34
CA MET A 65 5.63 -20.19 11.83
C MET A 65 5.22 -19.68 13.21
N SER A 66 6.19 -19.30 14.04
CA SER A 66 5.95 -18.78 15.39
C SER A 66 5.74 -17.26 15.42
N ALA A 67 6.01 -16.56 14.31
CA ALA A 67 5.93 -15.11 14.22
C ALA A 67 4.52 -14.67 13.82
N GLN A 68 3.64 -14.54 14.82
CA GLN A 68 2.27 -14.05 14.61
C GLN A 68 2.12 -12.67 15.25
N HIS A 69 2.15 -11.62 14.42
CA HIS A 69 2.03 -10.25 14.89
C HIS A 69 1.47 -9.36 13.80
N GLN A 70 0.64 -8.37 14.14
CA GLN A 70 0.01 -7.43 13.20
C GLN A 70 1.00 -6.69 12.27
N ASN A 71 2.27 -6.59 12.65
CA ASN A 71 3.31 -5.92 11.85
C ASN A 71 4.29 -6.90 11.19
N ILE A 72 4.00 -8.20 11.19
CA ILE A 72 4.81 -9.23 10.54
C ILE A 72 3.95 -9.89 9.47
N VAL A 73 4.52 -10.01 8.27
CA VAL A 73 3.90 -10.68 7.14
C VAL A 73 3.59 -12.13 7.48
N GLN A 74 2.35 -12.54 7.27
CA GLN A 74 1.94 -13.91 7.54
C GLN A 74 2.54 -14.88 6.51
N LEU A 75 3.14 -15.97 7.02
CA LEU A 75 3.41 -17.17 6.24
C LEU A 75 2.08 -17.87 5.96
N VAL A 76 1.71 -18.03 4.70
CA VAL A 76 0.41 -18.61 4.29
C VAL A 76 0.52 -20.07 3.84
N GLY A 77 1.71 -20.49 3.40
CA GLY A 77 1.98 -21.86 2.99
C GLY A 77 3.46 -22.17 2.90
N TYR A 78 3.77 -23.46 2.82
CA TYR A 78 5.13 -23.95 2.64
C TYR A 78 5.14 -25.19 1.77
N CYS A 79 6.28 -25.48 1.17
CA CYS A 79 6.52 -26.73 0.45
C CYS A 79 7.84 -27.33 0.91
N TYR A 80 7.79 -28.61 1.25
CA TYR A 80 8.95 -29.44 1.52
C TYR A 80 8.75 -30.78 0.80
N ASP A 81 9.13 -30.85 -0.47
CA ASP A 81 8.92 -32.04 -1.31
C ASP A 81 10.26 -32.69 -1.67
N THR A 82 10.37 -34.01 -1.49
CA THR A 82 11.59 -34.76 -1.85
C THR A 82 11.30 -35.64 -3.06
N ARG A 83 11.85 -35.25 -4.22
CA ARG A 83 11.62 -35.93 -5.50
C ARG A 83 12.85 -36.70 -5.95
N ARG A 84 12.62 -37.87 -6.57
CA ARG A 84 13.68 -38.63 -7.24
C ARG A 84 13.82 -38.13 -8.67
N LYS A 85 14.98 -37.54 -9.02
CA LYS A 85 15.30 -37.16 -10.40
C LYS A 85 16.38 -38.08 -10.96
N VAL A 86 16.24 -38.44 -12.23
CA VAL A 86 17.29 -39.16 -12.95
C VAL A 86 18.19 -38.11 -13.59
N VAL A 87 19.46 -38.07 -13.20
CA VAL A 87 20.45 -37.12 -13.74
C VAL A 87 21.59 -37.89 -14.42
N LEU A 88 22.12 -37.31 -15.50
CA LEU A 88 23.29 -37.86 -16.19
C LEU A 88 24.56 -37.37 -15.49
N HIS A 89 25.30 -38.27 -14.86
CA HIS A 89 26.57 -37.96 -14.21
C HIS A 89 27.66 -38.90 -14.72
N ASN A 90 28.75 -38.33 -15.27
CA ASN A 90 29.86 -39.09 -15.84
C ASN A 90 29.43 -40.19 -16.84
N GLY A 91 28.44 -39.89 -17.69
CA GLY A 91 27.93 -40.81 -18.71
C GLY A 91 27.02 -41.93 -18.19
N LYS A 92 26.62 -41.91 -16.91
CA LYS A 92 25.66 -42.85 -16.33
C LYS A 92 24.43 -42.12 -15.79
N TYR A 93 23.25 -42.72 -15.98
CA TYR A 93 22.02 -42.26 -15.35
C TYR A 93 22.04 -42.69 -13.88
N VAL A 94 22.00 -41.71 -12.98
CA VAL A 94 21.90 -41.93 -11.52
C VAL A 94 20.62 -41.31 -11.01
N VAL A 95 19.96 -42.01 -10.08
CA VAL A 95 18.80 -41.47 -9.37
C VAL A 95 19.31 -40.66 -8.19
N VAL A 96 19.00 -39.37 -8.17
CA VAL A 96 19.32 -38.47 -7.07
C VAL A 96 18.02 -38.06 -6.38
N HIS A 97 18.12 -37.86 -5.07
CA HIS A 97 17.07 -37.20 -4.30
C HIS A 97 17.30 -35.69 -4.45
N VAL A 98 16.25 -34.98 -4.85
CA VAL A 98 16.23 -33.53 -4.97
C VAL A 98 15.14 -33.03 -4.04
N GLU A 99 15.54 -32.11 -3.17
CA GLU A 99 14.64 -31.50 -2.20
C GLU A 99 14.21 -30.15 -2.75
N GLU A 100 12.90 -29.98 -2.93
CA GLU A 100 12.30 -28.74 -3.40
C GLU A 100 11.67 -28.06 -2.18
N ARG A 101 12.18 -26.85 -1.87
CA ARG A 101 11.76 -26.08 -0.69
C ARG A 101 11.26 -24.71 -1.12
N ALA A 102 10.08 -24.32 -0.64
CA ALA A 102 9.54 -22.98 -0.89
C ALA A 102 8.72 -22.50 0.32
N LEU A 103 8.76 -21.18 0.54
CA LEU A 103 7.92 -20.51 1.53
C LEU A 103 6.99 -19.54 0.80
N CYS A 104 5.71 -19.55 1.16
CA CYS A 104 4.68 -18.71 0.58
C CYS A 104 4.19 -17.71 1.63
N PHE A 105 4.35 -16.43 1.36
CA PHE A 105 3.93 -15.34 2.23
C PHE A 105 2.75 -14.59 1.63
N GLU A 106 1.98 -13.89 2.46
CA GLU A 106 1.12 -12.84 1.91
C GLU A 106 1.97 -11.81 1.15
N TYR A 107 1.45 -11.33 0.03
CA TYR A 107 2.19 -10.41 -0.82
C TYR A 107 2.28 -9.02 -0.19
N LEU A 108 3.49 -8.52 0.03
CA LEU A 108 3.75 -7.11 0.34
C LEU A 108 4.19 -6.37 -0.93
N GLN A 109 3.47 -5.30 -1.24
CA GLN A 109 3.88 -4.36 -2.28
C GLN A 109 5.07 -3.53 -1.79
N ARG A 110 6.30 -3.86 -2.25
CA ARG A 110 7.49 -2.95 -2.36
C ARG A 110 8.79 -3.58 -2.87
N GLY A 111 8.80 -4.85 -3.28
CA GLY A 111 9.98 -5.50 -3.85
C GLY A 111 11.09 -5.79 -2.82
N SER A 112 12.22 -6.35 -3.28
CA SER A 112 13.33 -6.75 -2.40
C SER A 112 14.11 -5.53 -1.84
N LEU A 113 14.55 -5.65 -0.59
CA LEU A 113 15.44 -4.70 0.07
C LEU A 113 16.91 -5.03 -0.30
N ASP A 114 17.29 -4.87 -1.57
CA ASP A 114 18.64 -5.23 -2.02
C ASP A 114 19.71 -4.14 -1.76
N ASN A 115 20.92 -4.61 -1.42
CA ASN A 115 22.24 -3.94 -1.33
C ASN A 115 22.41 -2.60 -0.58
N GLY A 116 21.37 -2.00 -0.01
CA GLY A 116 21.47 -0.74 0.77
C GLY A 116 21.36 -0.87 2.29
N TYR A 117 20.89 -2.03 2.77
CA TYR A 117 20.44 -2.20 4.16
C TYR A 117 21.41 -2.99 5.04
N MET A 118 22.51 -3.49 4.48
CA MET A 118 23.44 -4.34 5.20
C MET A 118 24.48 -3.51 5.98
N PRO A 119 24.73 -3.83 7.26
CA PRO A 119 25.75 -3.16 8.04
C PRO A 119 27.17 -3.57 7.59
N PRO A 120 28.18 -2.73 7.83
CA PRO A 120 29.54 -2.95 7.33
C PRO A 120 30.18 -4.23 7.87
N GLU A 121 29.93 -4.62 9.12
CA GLU A 121 30.46 -5.85 9.70
C GLU A 121 29.91 -7.13 9.04
N TYR A 122 28.70 -7.07 8.49
CA TYR A 122 28.15 -8.19 7.73
C TYR A 122 28.82 -8.28 6.37
N ILE A 123 28.98 -7.14 5.68
CA ILE A 123 29.61 -7.08 4.36
C ILE A 123 31.08 -7.53 4.45
N GLN A 124 31.78 -7.16 5.51
CA GLN A 124 33.22 -7.44 5.65
C GLN A 124 33.52 -8.87 6.13
N ILE A 125 32.78 -9.35 7.13
CA ILE A 125 33.13 -10.60 7.84
C ILE A 125 31.91 -11.49 8.12
N CYS A 126 30.76 -11.22 7.50
CA CYS A 126 29.51 -11.98 7.67
C CYS A 126 29.05 -12.12 9.13
N HIS A 127 29.32 -11.11 9.96
CA HIS A 127 28.95 -11.13 11.37
C HIS A 127 27.50 -10.67 11.56
N ILE A 128 26.63 -11.59 11.99
CA ILE A 128 25.23 -11.32 12.29
C ILE A 128 25.04 -11.21 13.81
N THR A 129 24.32 -10.18 14.24
CA THR A 129 23.89 -9.94 15.63
C THR A 129 22.52 -9.26 15.61
N GLU A 130 21.86 -9.10 16.75
CA GLU A 130 20.62 -8.32 16.87
C GLU A 130 20.78 -6.85 16.42
N LYS A 131 22.02 -6.34 16.36
CA LYS A 131 22.35 -4.99 15.87
C LYS A 131 22.34 -4.89 14.34
N PHE A 132 22.20 -6.00 13.63
CA PHE A 132 22.01 -6.02 12.18
C PHE A 132 20.67 -5.36 11.84
N ASP A 133 19.57 -5.84 12.43
CA ASP A 133 18.22 -5.34 12.14
C ASP A 133 18.05 -3.88 12.57
N VAL A 134 18.74 -3.47 13.65
CA VAL A 134 18.79 -2.06 14.07
C VAL A 134 19.40 -1.19 12.97
N PHE A 135 20.46 -1.64 12.32
CA PHE A 135 21.07 -0.91 11.21
C PHE A 135 20.10 -0.79 10.03
N SER A 136 19.50 -1.91 9.61
CA SER A 136 18.51 -1.94 8.52
C SER A 136 17.34 -1.00 8.79
N LEU A 137 16.82 -1.02 10.02
CA LEU A 137 15.77 -0.11 10.47
C LEU A 137 16.22 1.36 10.39
N GLY A 138 17.45 1.67 10.78
CA GLY A 138 18.01 3.00 10.66
C GLY A 138 18.07 3.51 9.22
N VAL A 139 18.45 2.65 8.26
CA VAL A 139 18.41 3.00 6.83
C VAL A 139 16.99 3.29 6.37
N ILE A 140 16.01 2.46 6.75
CA ILE A 140 14.59 2.67 6.41
C ILE A 140 14.07 4.00 6.98
N ILE A 141 14.41 4.31 8.25
CA ILE A 141 14.00 5.59 8.84
C ILE A 141 14.64 6.76 8.07
N ILE A 142 15.92 6.67 7.69
CA ILE A 142 16.57 7.70 6.85
C ILE A 142 15.83 7.87 5.51
N GLU A 143 15.45 6.77 4.84
CA GLU A 143 14.70 6.80 3.58
C GLU A 143 13.33 7.48 3.77
N ILE A 144 12.62 7.19 4.85
CA ILE A 144 11.35 7.85 5.19
C ILE A 144 11.58 9.35 5.43
N MET A 145 12.61 9.71 6.18
CA MET A 145 12.92 11.11 6.51
C MET A 145 13.41 11.92 5.31
N THR A 146 14.03 11.27 4.32
CA THR A 146 14.56 11.94 3.12
C THR A 146 13.60 11.89 1.93
N GLY A 147 12.69 10.90 1.89
CA GLY A 147 11.78 10.64 0.78
C GLY A 147 12.46 10.03 -0.45
N THR A 148 13.71 9.58 -0.35
CA THR A 148 14.48 9.03 -1.49
C THR A 148 15.24 7.77 -1.07
N LYS A 149 15.31 6.78 -1.97
CA LYS A 149 16.16 5.58 -1.80
C LYS A 149 17.66 5.87 -1.96
N GLU A 150 18.02 7.02 -2.53
CA GLU A 150 19.42 7.40 -2.76
C GLU A 150 20.04 8.00 -1.49
N THR A 151 20.74 7.17 -0.73
CA THR A 151 21.49 7.58 0.47
C THR A 151 22.85 8.22 0.16
N SER A 152 23.21 8.37 -1.13
CA SER A 152 24.51 8.86 -1.60
C SER A 152 24.90 10.21 -1.01
N LYS A 153 23.96 11.16 -0.91
CA LYS A 153 24.20 12.50 -0.34
C LYS A 153 24.74 12.47 1.08
N ARG A 154 24.45 11.43 1.87
CA ARG A 154 24.95 11.29 3.25
C ARG A 154 26.46 11.04 3.28
N ALA A 155 27.00 10.30 2.32
CA ALA A 155 28.42 9.94 2.30
C ALA A 155 29.34 11.17 2.13
N ASP A 156 28.81 12.23 1.52
CA ASP A 156 29.55 13.44 1.16
C ASP A 156 29.56 14.52 2.26
N MET A 157 28.91 14.28 3.41
CA MET A 157 28.73 15.30 4.46
C MET A 157 28.79 14.75 5.88
N SER A 158 28.98 15.64 6.86
CA SER A 158 28.96 15.26 8.28
C SER A 158 27.54 14.91 8.75
N PRO A 159 27.38 14.13 9.84
CA PRO A 159 26.07 13.86 10.44
C PRO A 159 25.28 15.14 10.75
N GLN A 160 25.95 16.19 11.26
CA GLN A 160 25.31 17.46 11.58
C GLN A 160 24.78 18.17 10.32
N GLN A 161 25.60 18.22 9.26
CA GLN A 161 25.19 18.81 7.98
C GLN A 161 23.99 18.06 7.37
N PHE A 162 23.98 16.73 7.50
CA PHE A 162 22.86 15.92 7.04
C PHE A 162 21.58 16.16 7.84
N ILE A 163 21.68 16.25 9.17
CA ILE A 163 20.54 16.60 10.04
C ILE A 163 19.99 17.97 9.65
N GLU A 164 20.84 18.96 9.47
CA GLU A 164 20.43 20.31 9.06
C GLU A 164 19.75 20.33 7.69
N LEU A 165 20.27 19.57 6.72
CA LEU A 165 19.66 19.42 5.39
C LEU A 165 18.26 18.81 5.48
N VAL A 166 18.11 17.70 6.19
CA VAL A 166 16.80 17.03 6.38
C VAL A 166 15.85 17.97 7.11
N HIS A 167 16.31 18.63 8.17
CA HIS A 167 15.51 19.56 8.96
C HIS A 167 15.08 20.79 8.15
N GLU A 168 15.94 21.32 7.28
CA GLU A 168 15.61 22.39 6.32
C GLU A 168 14.56 21.94 5.31
N ASN A 169 14.70 20.75 4.74
CA ASN A 169 13.75 20.21 3.77
C ASN A 169 12.35 20.08 4.37
N TRP A 170 12.24 19.56 5.59
CA TRP A 170 10.98 19.44 6.30
C TRP A 170 10.42 20.79 6.74
N ARG A 171 11.27 21.72 7.20
CA ARG A 171 10.85 23.08 7.51
C ARG A 171 10.19 23.76 6.31
N ARG A 172 10.80 23.70 5.12
CA ARG A 172 10.21 24.25 3.90
C ARG A 172 8.86 23.62 3.60
N ARG A 173 8.72 22.30 3.80
CA ARG A 173 7.43 21.60 3.67
C ARG A 173 6.38 22.11 4.66
N PHE A 174 6.76 22.33 5.92
CA PHE A 174 5.86 22.89 6.93
C PHE A 174 5.51 24.36 6.67
N GLU A 175 6.47 25.17 6.23
CA GLU A 175 6.27 26.58 5.87
C GLU A 175 5.35 26.73 4.64
N LEU A 176 5.41 25.81 3.68
CA LEU A 176 4.44 25.76 2.58
C LEU A 176 3.04 25.29 3.04
N ALA A 177 2.96 24.57 4.15
CA ALA A 177 1.71 24.11 4.76
C ALA A 177 1.19 25.06 5.87
N THR A 178 1.80 26.24 6.07
CA THR A 178 1.52 27.19 7.17
C THR A 178 0.05 27.60 7.38
N PRO A 179 -0.86 27.65 6.38
CA PRO A 179 -2.28 27.91 6.67
C PRO A 179 -2.95 26.82 7.54
N MET A 180 -2.31 25.67 7.72
CA MET A 180 -2.87 24.45 8.31
C MET A 180 -2.34 24.12 9.71
N TYR A 181 -1.23 24.75 10.12
CA TYR A 181 -0.55 24.47 11.39
C TYR A 181 -0.28 25.75 12.18
N THR A 182 -0.47 25.69 13.49
CA THR A 182 -0.01 26.72 14.41
C THR A 182 1.52 26.73 14.52
N SER A 183 2.10 27.84 14.97
CA SER A 183 3.55 27.94 15.17
C SER A 183 4.08 26.90 16.19
N GLU A 184 3.28 26.55 17.20
CA GLU A 184 3.64 25.53 18.20
C GLU A 184 3.66 24.11 17.59
N GLU A 185 2.73 23.81 16.68
CA GLU A 185 2.68 22.54 15.93
C GLU A 185 3.89 22.37 15.02
N VAL A 186 4.24 23.42 14.28
CA VAL A 186 5.40 23.41 13.39
C VAL A 186 6.69 23.17 14.18
N GLU A 187 6.88 23.80 15.33
CA GLU A 187 8.07 23.58 16.17
C GLU A 187 8.10 22.16 16.77
N SER A 188 6.96 21.61 17.18
CA SER A 188 6.86 20.22 17.64
C SER A 188 7.22 19.21 16.53
N LEU A 189 6.67 19.39 15.33
CA LEU A 189 6.98 18.54 14.17
C LEU A 189 8.45 18.64 13.77
N ARG A 190 9.05 19.84 13.85
CA ARG A 190 10.48 20.04 13.62
C ARG A 190 11.35 19.30 14.63
N LEU A 191 10.97 19.36 15.91
CA LEU A 191 11.66 18.59 16.95
C LEU A 191 11.57 17.08 16.70
N GLN A 192 10.42 16.59 16.22
CA GLN A 192 10.26 15.19 15.87
C GLN A 192 11.14 14.78 14.69
N VAL A 193 11.11 15.55 13.60
CA VAL A 193 11.96 15.33 12.42
C VAL A 193 13.42 15.23 12.84
N LYS A 194 13.89 16.18 13.66
CA LYS A 194 15.25 16.22 14.17
C LYS A 194 15.58 14.98 15.02
N THR A 195 14.69 14.61 15.95
CA THR A 195 14.91 13.47 16.84
C THR A 195 14.91 12.15 16.07
N CYS A 196 14.02 11.99 15.09
CA CYS A 196 13.95 10.81 14.22
C CYS A 196 15.22 10.64 13.40
N ILE A 197 15.73 11.71 12.78
CA ILE A 197 16.94 11.61 11.97
C ILE A 197 18.19 11.38 12.82
N GLU A 198 18.30 11.99 14.00
CA GLU A 198 19.39 11.73 14.96
C GLU A 198 19.39 10.29 15.44
N MET A 199 18.21 9.76 15.79
CA MET A 199 18.04 8.36 16.17
C MET A 199 18.43 7.42 15.02
N ALA A 200 17.95 7.71 13.81
CA ALA A 200 18.24 6.91 12.63
C ALA A 200 19.75 6.87 12.36
N LEU A 201 20.45 8.01 12.47
CA LEU A 201 21.90 8.10 12.33
C LEU A 201 22.66 7.28 13.38
N GLN A 202 22.16 7.20 14.62
CA GLN A 202 22.73 6.33 15.65
C GLN A 202 22.51 4.84 15.30
N CYS A 203 21.35 4.48 14.74
CA CYS A 203 21.07 3.11 14.30
C CYS A 203 22.03 2.64 13.20
N VAL A 204 22.48 3.54 12.32
CA VAL A 204 23.40 3.24 11.20
C VAL A 204 24.87 3.55 11.50
N GLU A 205 25.24 3.61 12.79
CA GLU A 205 26.63 3.73 13.20
C GLU A 205 27.48 2.56 12.70
N ALA A 206 28.70 2.87 12.22
CA ALA A 206 29.61 1.84 11.72
C ALA A 206 30.02 0.87 12.84
N GLN A 207 30.18 1.39 14.06
CA GLN A 207 30.46 0.57 15.24
C GLN A 207 29.15 0.05 15.84
N ARG A 208 28.91 -1.26 15.72
CA ARG A 208 27.71 -1.93 16.22
C ARG A 208 27.36 -1.62 17.68
N LEU A 209 28.36 -1.46 18.56
CA LEU A 209 28.17 -1.24 19.99
C LEU A 209 27.66 0.17 20.30
N LYS A 210 27.79 1.12 19.36
CA LYS A 210 27.24 2.47 19.48
C LYS A 210 25.78 2.56 19.04
N ARG A 211 25.28 1.55 18.33
CA ARG A 211 23.89 1.50 17.92
C ARG A 211 23.00 1.26 19.14
N PRO A 212 21.84 1.90 19.24
CA PRO A 212 20.87 1.63 20.32
C PRO A 212 20.32 0.20 20.22
N THR A 213 19.68 -0.25 21.28
CA THR A 213 18.81 -1.45 21.27
C THR A 213 17.47 -1.11 20.65
N ILE A 214 16.75 -2.11 20.13
CA ILE A 214 15.40 -1.89 19.61
C ILE A 214 14.46 -1.34 20.68
N ALA A 215 14.63 -1.74 21.95
CA ALA A 215 13.86 -1.22 23.06
C ALA A 215 14.07 0.29 23.28
N GLU A 216 15.32 0.76 23.16
CA GLU A 216 15.63 2.20 23.23
C GLU A 216 15.05 2.96 22.04
N VAL A 217 15.10 2.39 20.83
CA VAL A 217 14.48 2.97 19.63
C VAL A 217 12.97 3.12 19.81
N VAL A 218 12.28 2.05 20.22
CA VAL A 218 10.83 2.06 20.47
C VAL A 218 10.48 3.03 21.60
N SER A 219 11.25 3.05 22.69
CA SER A 219 11.04 3.99 23.79
C SER A 219 11.10 5.45 23.32
N ARG A 220 12.11 5.79 22.51
CA ARG A 220 12.24 7.14 21.95
C ARG A 220 11.09 7.49 21.00
N LEU A 221 10.67 6.56 20.15
CA LEU A 221 9.51 6.76 19.26
C LEU A 221 8.21 6.97 20.05
N ASN A 222 7.99 6.21 21.13
CA ASN A 222 6.83 6.39 22.00
C ASN A 222 6.83 7.76 22.70
N ILE A 223 7.99 8.23 23.15
CA ILE A 223 8.13 9.57 23.74
C ILE A 223 7.77 10.65 22.70
N LEU A 224 8.21 10.47 21.45
CA LEU A 224 7.85 11.38 20.35
C LEU A 224 6.34 11.38 20.09
N ASP A 225 5.73 10.19 20.02
CA ASP A 225 4.28 10.05 19.84
C ASP A 225 3.50 10.75 20.96
N ASP A 226 3.88 10.52 22.23
CA ASP A 226 3.28 11.17 23.39
C ASP A 226 3.38 12.70 23.37
N MET A 227 4.49 13.26 22.88
CA MET A 227 4.65 14.70 22.70
C MET A 227 3.68 15.25 21.65
N VAL A 228 3.45 14.52 20.55
CA VAL A 228 2.45 14.88 19.53
C VAL A 228 1.05 14.86 20.14
N ARG A 229 0.72 13.79 20.88
CA ARG A 229 -0.60 13.59 21.49
C ARG A 229 -1.00 14.74 22.41
N LYS A 230 -0.03 15.28 23.16
CA LYS A 230 -0.26 16.33 24.16
C LYS A 230 -0.40 17.72 23.55
N ILE A 231 0.32 18.01 22.48
CA ILE A 231 0.35 19.36 21.87
C ILE A 231 -0.80 19.51 20.87
N SER A 232 -1.11 18.46 20.11
CA SER A 232 -2.16 18.51 19.09
C SER A 232 -2.89 17.17 18.97
N PRO A 233 -4.00 16.98 19.71
CA PRO A 233 -4.87 15.82 19.56
C PRO A 233 -5.40 15.63 18.13
N SER A 234 -5.48 16.71 17.35
CA SER A 234 -5.84 16.78 15.93
C SER A 234 -4.81 16.11 14.99
N LEU A 235 -3.52 16.11 15.33
CA LEU A 235 -2.46 15.47 14.54
C LEU A 235 -2.53 13.93 14.57
N LEU A 236 -3.23 13.34 15.56
CA LEU A 236 -3.51 11.89 15.61
C LEU A 236 -4.80 11.49 14.87
N LEU A 237 -5.69 12.46 14.59
CA LEU A 237 -6.80 12.28 13.64
C LEU A 237 -6.36 12.49 12.19
N TYR A 238 -5.20 13.11 11.99
CA TYR A 238 -4.59 13.31 10.70
C TYR A 238 -3.95 12.00 10.22
N LYS A 239 -4.66 11.28 9.34
CA LYS A 239 -4.03 10.30 8.46
C LYS A 239 -3.18 11.09 7.46
N PRO A 240 -1.85 10.96 7.46
CA PRO A 240 -1.05 11.61 6.44
C PRO A 240 -1.51 11.10 5.06
N PRO A 241 -1.67 11.97 4.06
CA PRO A 241 -1.69 11.52 2.68
C PRO A 241 -0.40 10.74 2.46
N ILE A 242 -0.47 9.50 1.98
CA ILE A 242 0.69 8.95 1.31
C ILE A 242 0.86 9.77 0.03
N ASP A 243 1.75 10.76 0.11
CA ASP A 243 2.90 10.94 -0.78
C ASP A 243 3.43 12.37 -0.58
N PRO A 244 4.75 12.56 -0.34
CA PRO A 244 5.31 13.89 -0.16
C PRO A 244 6.11 14.31 -1.39
N LEU A 245 5.54 15.15 -2.27
CA LEU A 245 6.29 16.12 -3.06
C LEU A 245 5.39 17.31 -3.49
N SER A 246 6.10 18.41 -3.72
CA SER A 246 5.75 19.79 -4.09
C SER A 246 4.32 20.23 -4.42
N SER A 247 3.88 21.28 -3.72
CA SER A 247 2.94 22.29 -4.19
C SER A 247 3.35 22.90 -5.55
N GLY A 248 2.79 22.38 -6.63
CA GLY A 248 2.10 23.22 -7.62
C GLY A 248 0.61 22.94 -7.45
N ASP A 249 -0.27 23.90 -7.74
CA ASP A 249 -1.74 23.75 -7.73
C ASP A 249 -2.17 22.27 -7.83
N GLN A 250 -2.67 21.67 -6.72
CA GLN A 250 -3.29 20.35 -6.80
C GLN A 250 -4.56 20.54 -7.62
N ALA A 251 -4.43 20.36 -8.94
CA ALA A 251 -5.46 20.66 -9.91
C ALA A 251 -6.59 19.64 -9.77
N LEU A 252 -7.53 19.95 -8.87
CA LEU A 252 -8.76 19.22 -8.76
C LEU A 252 -9.56 19.45 -10.05
N THR A 253 -9.57 18.44 -10.91
CA THR A 253 -10.13 18.56 -12.26
C THR A 253 -11.42 17.73 -12.34
N LYS A 254 -12.47 18.32 -12.93
CA LYS A 254 -13.72 17.63 -13.21
C LYS A 254 -13.64 16.98 -14.59
N PHE A 255 -13.90 15.68 -14.65
CA PHE A 255 -13.99 14.93 -15.90
C PHE A 255 -15.38 14.32 -16.06
N GLY A 256 -15.94 14.42 -17.26
CA GLY A 256 -17.33 14.05 -17.57
C GLY A 256 -18.28 15.27 -17.52
N PRO A 257 -19.59 15.07 -17.27
CA PRO A 257 -20.23 13.79 -16.95
C PRO A 257 -20.57 12.98 -18.21
N TRP A 258 -20.49 11.65 -18.11
CA TRP A 258 -21.03 10.73 -19.11
C TRP A 258 -22.47 10.40 -18.75
N GLY A 259 -23.38 10.44 -19.72
CA GLY A 259 -24.80 10.15 -19.50
C GLY A 259 -25.74 11.21 -20.04
N GLY A 260 -26.97 11.18 -19.55
CA GLY A 260 -28.10 11.92 -20.08
C GLY A 260 -28.19 13.36 -19.57
N SER A 261 -29.04 14.15 -20.21
CA SER A 261 -29.30 15.55 -19.89
C SER A 261 -30.20 15.77 -18.67
N GLY A 262 -30.28 14.79 -17.76
CA GLY A 262 -31.24 14.73 -16.65
C GLY A 262 -31.46 16.04 -15.87
N ASP A 263 -32.58 16.16 -15.18
CA ASP A 263 -33.02 17.46 -14.66
C ASP A 263 -32.52 17.78 -13.24
N MET A 264 -31.88 16.81 -12.56
CA MET A 264 -31.42 16.97 -11.18
C MET A 264 -29.91 16.82 -11.08
N ASP A 265 -29.22 17.95 -11.21
CA ASP A 265 -27.78 18.04 -10.98
C ASP A 265 -27.43 17.68 -9.52
N ARG A 266 -26.33 16.94 -9.38
CA ARG A 266 -25.78 16.46 -8.13
C ARG A 266 -24.30 16.79 -8.09
N ASP A 267 -23.88 17.43 -7.01
CA ASP A 267 -22.48 17.80 -6.80
C ASP A 267 -22.13 17.74 -5.32
N MET A 268 -20.84 17.78 -5.03
CA MET A 268 -20.34 17.90 -3.66
C MET A 268 -20.27 19.37 -3.26
N GLU A 269 -20.77 19.68 -2.06
CA GLU A 269 -20.70 21.03 -1.49
C GLU A 269 -19.30 21.39 -0.98
N VAL A 270 -18.52 20.38 -0.59
CA VAL A 270 -17.18 20.54 -0.03
C VAL A 270 -16.16 19.89 -0.95
N VAL A 271 -15.02 20.54 -1.12
CA VAL A 271 -13.93 20.04 -1.96
C VAL A 271 -13.39 18.71 -1.40
N PRO A 272 -13.48 17.60 -2.17
CA PRO A 272 -13.02 16.30 -1.70
C PRO A 272 -11.50 16.20 -1.72
N HIS A 273 -10.93 15.59 -0.69
CA HIS A 273 -9.50 15.29 -0.64
C HIS A 273 -9.23 13.80 -0.87
N ARG A 274 -9.99 12.91 -0.24
CA ARG A 274 -9.79 11.45 -0.34
C ARG A 274 -11.11 10.70 -0.28
N LEU A 275 -11.38 9.85 -1.26
CA LEU A 275 -12.53 8.95 -1.25
C LEU A 275 -12.30 7.81 -0.24
N GLU A 276 -13.29 7.51 0.61
CA GLU A 276 -13.19 6.48 1.65
C GLU A 276 -14.08 5.27 1.34
N SER A 277 -15.28 5.49 0.81
CA SER A 277 -16.19 4.39 0.46
C SER A 277 -17.12 4.75 -0.68
N LEU A 278 -17.59 3.73 -1.40
CA LEU A 278 -18.66 3.85 -2.38
C LEU A 278 -19.71 2.77 -2.12
N THR A 279 -20.98 3.12 -2.22
CA THR A 279 -22.09 2.18 -2.22
C THR A 279 -22.80 2.30 -3.56
N ILE A 280 -22.79 1.21 -4.33
CA ILE A 280 -23.43 1.12 -5.64
C ILE A 280 -24.64 0.20 -5.50
N CYS A 281 -25.83 0.72 -5.78
CA CYS A 281 -27.04 -0.08 -5.92
C CYS A 281 -27.28 -0.34 -7.41
N SER A 282 -27.35 -1.60 -7.81
CA SER A 282 -27.51 -1.96 -9.23
C SER A 282 -28.35 -3.21 -9.46
N ALA A 283 -28.98 -3.26 -10.62
CA ALA A 283 -29.64 -4.45 -11.17
C ALA A 283 -29.32 -4.53 -12.67
N ASP A 284 -30.29 -4.21 -13.54
CA ASP A 284 -30.05 -4.10 -14.97
C ASP A 284 -29.22 -2.85 -15.32
N ILE A 285 -29.38 -1.78 -14.54
CA ILE A 285 -28.65 -0.50 -14.63
C ILE A 285 -28.11 -0.08 -13.26
N ILE A 286 -27.45 1.07 -13.19
CA ILE A 286 -27.06 1.68 -11.91
C ILE A 286 -28.24 2.45 -11.33
N ASN A 287 -28.84 1.91 -10.26
CA ASN A 287 -30.00 2.46 -9.60
C ASN A 287 -29.63 3.63 -8.69
N SER A 288 -28.57 3.50 -7.88
CA SER A 288 -28.07 4.62 -7.09
C SER A 288 -26.60 4.51 -6.72
N LEU A 289 -26.02 5.66 -6.41
CA LEU A 289 -24.65 5.81 -5.95
C LEU A 289 -24.62 6.65 -4.67
N ALA A 290 -24.02 6.12 -3.61
CA ALA A 290 -23.64 6.89 -2.44
C ALA A 290 -22.12 6.74 -2.21
N PHE A 291 -21.50 7.69 -1.53
CA PHE A 291 -20.08 7.61 -1.21
C PHE A 291 -19.73 8.46 -0.01
N SER A 292 -18.59 8.17 0.62
CA SER A 292 -18.01 9.02 1.65
C SER A 292 -16.59 9.42 1.28
N TYR A 293 -16.20 10.62 1.67
CA TYR A 293 -14.87 11.16 1.43
C TYR A 293 -14.44 12.05 2.59
N ASN A 294 -13.13 12.22 2.76
CA ASN A 294 -12.56 13.19 3.66
C ASN A 294 -12.25 14.48 2.88
N ASP A 295 -12.56 15.63 3.46
CA ASP A 295 -12.09 16.92 2.96
C ASP A 295 -10.62 17.16 3.34
N HIS A 296 -10.07 18.31 2.95
CA HIS A 296 -8.67 18.68 3.22
C HIS A 296 -8.36 18.81 4.72
N ASN A 297 -9.38 18.97 5.57
CA ASN A 297 -9.25 19.04 7.03
C ASN A 297 -9.41 17.66 7.68
N GLY A 298 -9.56 16.59 6.88
CA GLY A 298 -9.80 15.23 7.37
C GLY A 298 -11.22 15.01 7.90
N LYS A 299 -12.15 15.97 7.73
CA LYS A 299 -13.55 15.77 8.12
C LYS A 299 -14.22 14.89 7.07
N GLN A 300 -14.86 13.83 7.53
CA GLN A 300 -15.63 12.93 6.68
C GLN A 300 -16.98 13.55 6.29
N HIS A 301 -17.31 13.43 5.01
CA HIS A 301 -18.59 13.80 4.40
C HIS A 301 -19.20 12.57 3.73
N THR A 302 -20.51 12.44 3.81
CA THR A 302 -21.28 11.37 3.15
C THR A 302 -22.23 12.01 2.15
N VAL A 303 -22.27 11.47 0.93
CA VAL A 303 -23.03 11.99 -0.19
C VAL A 303 -23.90 10.89 -0.79
N GLY A 304 -25.13 11.27 -1.16
CA GLY A 304 -26.12 10.37 -1.71
C GLY A 304 -27.02 9.72 -0.65
N PRO A 305 -27.79 8.68 -1.02
CA PRO A 305 -27.79 8.05 -2.34
C PRO A 305 -28.33 8.98 -3.44
N TRP A 306 -27.63 9.02 -4.56
CA TRP A 306 -28.07 9.65 -5.80
C TRP A 306 -28.74 8.60 -6.67
N GLY A 307 -30.03 8.71 -6.91
CA GLY A 307 -30.81 7.76 -7.70
C GLY A 307 -31.98 7.17 -6.91
N GLY A 308 -32.48 6.01 -7.36
CA GLY A 308 -33.59 5.29 -6.74
C GLY A 308 -33.17 4.27 -5.68
N ASP A 309 -34.18 3.60 -5.12
CA ASP A 309 -34.09 2.58 -4.06
C ASP A 309 -34.00 1.14 -4.59
N GLY A 310 -33.97 0.96 -5.92
CA GLY A 310 -33.88 -0.35 -6.56
C GLY A 310 -32.47 -0.96 -6.57
N GLY A 311 -32.40 -2.26 -6.86
CA GLY A 311 -31.15 -3.00 -7.07
C GLY A 311 -30.49 -3.53 -5.79
N ALA A 312 -29.49 -4.38 -5.99
CA ALA A 312 -28.67 -4.89 -4.90
C ALA A 312 -27.57 -3.89 -4.55
N ALA A 313 -27.42 -3.58 -3.27
CA ALA A 313 -26.41 -2.67 -2.76
C ALA A 313 -25.07 -3.39 -2.54
N PHE A 314 -24.00 -2.85 -3.08
CA PHE A 314 -22.63 -3.29 -2.81
C PHE A 314 -21.80 -2.11 -2.31
N THR A 315 -21.11 -2.29 -1.20
CA THR A 315 -20.26 -1.24 -0.61
C THR A 315 -18.78 -1.60 -0.75
N ILE A 316 -18.04 -0.73 -1.42
CA ILE A 316 -16.59 -0.71 -1.48
C ILE A 316 -16.09 0.16 -0.32
N ARG A 317 -15.24 -0.41 0.54
CA ARG A 317 -14.48 0.34 1.56
C ARG A 317 -13.02 0.35 1.13
N LEU A 318 -12.47 1.54 0.93
CA LEU A 318 -11.08 1.70 0.48
C LEU A 318 -10.15 1.64 1.69
N GLY A 319 -9.15 0.76 1.64
CA GLY A 319 -8.10 0.67 2.67
C GLY A 319 -7.32 1.98 2.82
N ALA A 320 -6.55 2.16 3.88
CA ALA A 320 -5.87 3.43 4.21
C ALA A 320 -5.02 4.03 3.07
N PHE A 321 -4.54 3.16 2.17
CA PHE A 321 -3.62 3.46 1.07
C PHE A 321 -4.18 3.06 -0.30
N GLU A 322 -5.44 2.64 -0.32
CA GLU A 322 -6.15 2.29 -1.54
C GLU A 322 -6.90 3.51 -2.06
N HIS A 323 -6.79 3.76 -3.37
CA HIS A 323 -7.50 4.81 -4.07
C HIS A 323 -7.90 4.37 -5.48
N ILE A 324 -8.99 4.95 -5.97
CA ILE A 324 -9.51 4.65 -7.31
C ILE A 324 -8.58 5.25 -8.37
N LYS A 325 -8.08 4.38 -9.26
CA LYS A 325 -7.19 4.67 -10.40
C LYS A 325 -7.86 4.53 -11.75
N GLY A 326 -9.08 4.03 -11.80
CA GLY A 326 -9.82 3.98 -13.05
C GLY A 326 -11.30 3.79 -12.80
N LEU A 327 -12.08 4.45 -13.64
CA LEU A 327 -13.52 4.28 -13.75
C LEU A 327 -13.82 3.92 -15.20
N SER A 328 -14.61 2.87 -15.41
CA SER A 328 -15.14 2.54 -16.72
C SER A 328 -16.60 2.13 -16.58
N GLY A 329 -17.35 2.21 -17.67
CA GLY A 329 -18.77 1.89 -17.64
C GLY A 329 -19.40 2.01 -19.02
N THR A 330 -20.72 1.91 -19.06
CA THR A 330 -21.51 2.09 -20.28
C THR A 330 -22.66 3.05 -20.03
N VAL A 331 -22.99 3.83 -21.06
CA VAL A 331 -24.16 4.71 -21.12
C VAL A 331 -25.10 4.18 -22.18
N GLY A 332 -26.36 3.94 -21.82
CA GLY A 332 -27.32 3.33 -22.73
C GLY A 332 -28.77 3.59 -22.35
N SER A 333 -29.67 2.87 -22.99
CA SER A 333 -31.11 3.02 -22.79
C SER A 333 -31.65 1.86 -21.95
N PHE A 334 -32.59 2.15 -21.06
CA PHE A 334 -33.29 1.16 -20.25
C PHE A 334 -34.79 1.50 -20.16
N GLY A 335 -35.62 0.69 -20.81
CA GLY A 335 -37.05 0.97 -20.94
C GLY A 335 -37.28 2.32 -21.65
N MET A 336 -38.00 3.24 -20.98
CA MET A 336 -38.22 4.60 -21.49
C MET A 336 -37.08 5.58 -21.15
N LEU A 337 -36.14 5.20 -20.29
CA LEU A 337 -35.00 6.03 -19.92
C LEU A 337 -33.92 5.92 -21.00
N GLN A 338 -33.43 7.07 -21.46
CA GLN A 338 -32.39 7.17 -22.48
C GLN A 338 -31.12 7.76 -21.88
N ASN A 339 -29.96 7.29 -22.35
CA ASN A 339 -28.63 7.79 -21.97
C ASN A 339 -28.34 7.71 -20.46
N VAL A 340 -28.76 6.65 -19.77
CA VAL A 340 -28.46 6.43 -18.33
C VAL A 340 -27.18 5.62 -18.14
N ILE A 341 -26.60 5.65 -16.95
CA ILE A 341 -25.47 4.78 -16.61
C ILE A 341 -25.96 3.33 -16.48
N THR A 342 -25.59 2.48 -17.42
CA THR A 342 -26.00 1.07 -17.46
C THR A 342 -24.99 0.12 -16.83
N SER A 343 -23.71 0.54 -16.73
CA SER A 343 -22.73 -0.17 -15.92
C SER A 343 -21.61 0.71 -15.37
N LEU A 344 -21.00 0.25 -14.27
CA LEU A 344 -19.80 0.85 -13.68
C LEU A 344 -18.81 -0.24 -13.24
N LYS A 345 -17.52 0.01 -13.46
CA LYS A 345 -16.40 -0.80 -13.02
C LYS A 345 -15.30 0.12 -12.52
N PHE A 346 -14.81 -0.12 -11.32
CA PHE A 346 -13.74 0.64 -10.69
C PHE A 346 -12.47 -0.19 -10.60
N THR A 347 -11.33 0.47 -10.72
CA THR A 347 -10.00 -0.13 -10.52
C THR A 347 -9.19 0.72 -9.55
N THR A 348 -8.34 0.10 -8.73
CA THR A 348 -7.55 0.79 -7.70
C THR A 348 -6.05 0.73 -7.99
N ASN A 349 -5.27 1.54 -7.27
CA ASN A 349 -3.80 1.49 -7.31
C ASN A 349 -3.21 0.16 -6.85
N LEU A 350 -4.01 -0.69 -6.20
CA LEU A 350 -3.64 -2.06 -5.82
C LEU A 350 -4.05 -3.09 -6.87
N ASN A 351 -4.38 -2.65 -8.10
CA ASN A 351 -4.92 -3.47 -9.19
C ASN A 351 -6.21 -4.24 -8.86
N ARG A 352 -6.90 -3.88 -7.76
CA ARG A 352 -8.22 -4.46 -7.45
C ARG A 352 -9.25 -3.93 -8.42
N THR A 353 -10.20 -4.80 -8.77
CA THR A 353 -11.31 -4.48 -9.65
C THR A 353 -12.63 -4.67 -8.89
N TYR A 354 -13.49 -3.65 -8.94
CA TYR A 354 -14.83 -3.68 -8.37
C TYR A 354 -15.88 -3.54 -9.47
N GLY A 355 -16.86 -4.44 -9.49
CA GLY A 355 -17.85 -4.57 -10.57
C GLY A 355 -17.45 -5.59 -11.64
N PRO A 356 -18.03 -5.54 -12.85
CA PRO A 356 -19.00 -4.54 -13.28
C PRO A 356 -20.31 -4.63 -12.48
N TYR A 357 -20.85 -3.47 -12.12
CA TYR A 357 -22.19 -3.29 -11.58
C TYR A 357 -23.14 -2.94 -12.72
N GLY A 358 -24.38 -3.43 -12.68
CA GLY A 358 -25.31 -3.33 -13.82
C GLY A 358 -25.04 -4.38 -14.90
N LYS A 359 -26.01 -4.61 -15.79
CA LYS A 359 -25.84 -5.51 -16.95
C LYS A 359 -25.07 -4.87 -18.11
N GLY A 360 -24.95 -3.54 -18.09
CA GLY A 360 -24.29 -2.77 -19.15
C GLY A 360 -25.12 -2.60 -20.41
N GLY A 361 -24.44 -2.31 -21.52
CA GLY A 361 -25.04 -2.05 -22.83
C GLY A 361 -25.10 -0.56 -23.19
N GLY A 362 -24.95 -0.27 -24.48
CA GLY A 362 -24.80 1.10 -25.00
C GLY A 362 -23.34 1.48 -25.25
N THR A 363 -23.02 2.77 -25.13
CA THR A 363 -21.72 3.35 -25.45
C THR A 363 -20.77 3.24 -24.24
N PRO A 364 -19.59 2.61 -24.37
CA PRO A 364 -18.63 2.54 -23.28
C PRO A 364 -17.94 3.88 -23.02
N PHE A 365 -17.58 4.13 -21.77
CA PHE A 365 -16.68 5.22 -21.38
C PHE A 365 -15.61 4.69 -20.43
N VAL A 366 -14.45 5.34 -20.47
CA VAL A 366 -13.32 5.04 -19.60
C VAL A 366 -12.70 6.36 -19.16
N VAL A 367 -12.37 6.43 -17.88
CA VAL A 367 -11.62 7.51 -17.26
C VAL A 367 -10.26 6.94 -16.87
N PRO A 368 -9.23 7.11 -17.71
CA PRO A 368 -7.86 6.80 -17.31
C PRO A 368 -7.39 7.85 -16.30
N VAL A 369 -6.90 7.40 -15.16
CA VAL A 369 -6.25 8.28 -14.17
C VAL A 369 -4.76 8.04 -14.25
N GLU A 370 -3.97 9.11 -14.38
CA GLU A 370 -2.51 9.01 -14.44
C GLU A 370 -1.92 8.39 -13.15
N ASP A 371 -0.69 7.86 -13.24
CA ASP A 371 0.01 7.23 -12.11
C ASP A 371 0.17 8.17 -10.91
N ALA A 372 0.21 9.47 -11.16
CA ALA A 372 0.28 10.52 -10.16
C ALA A 372 -1.09 11.16 -9.87
N ALA A 373 -2.22 10.47 -10.05
CA ALA A 373 -3.55 11.03 -9.75
C ALA A 373 -4.52 10.02 -9.11
N SER A 374 -5.64 10.49 -8.56
CA SER A 374 -6.71 9.62 -8.04
C SER A 374 -8.09 10.24 -8.22
N ILE A 375 -9.11 9.39 -8.33
CA ILE A 375 -10.51 9.83 -8.23
C ILE A 375 -10.87 10.00 -6.75
N VAL A 376 -11.27 11.21 -6.38
CA VAL A 376 -11.53 11.60 -4.98
C VAL A 376 -13.00 11.88 -4.69
N GLY A 377 -13.84 11.94 -5.72
CA GLY A 377 -15.28 12.14 -5.57
C GLY A 377 -16.00 12.19 -6.92
N PHE A 378 -17.30 12.45 -6.86
CA PHE A 378 -18.19 12.37 -8.02
C PHE A 378 -19.08 13.61 -8.11
N PHE A 379 -19.54 13.90 -9.31
CA PHE A 379 -20.67 14.78 -9.60
C PHE A 379 -21.50 14.14 -10.71
N GLY A 380 -22.70 14.62 -10.98
CA GLY A 380 -23.51 14.00 -12.01
C GLY A 380 -24.95 14.47 -11.98
N ARG A 381 -25.83 13.62 -12.50
CA ARG A 381 -27.27 13.84 -12.51
C ARG A 381 -27.97 12.56 -12.11
N ALA A 382 -28.96 12.68 -11.24
CA ALA A 382 -29.68 11.51 -10.75
C ALA A 382 -31.13 11.82 -10.44
N GLY A 383 -32.01 11.05 -11.07
CA GLY A 383 -33.44 10.98 -10.83
C GLY A 383 -33.84 9.61 -10.24
N PRO A 384 -34.69 8.82 -10.91
CA PRO A 384 -35.02 7.46 -10.46
C PRO A 384 -33.85 6.47 -10.58
N CYS A 385 -32.79 6.85 -11.30
CA CYS A 385 -31.54 6.12 -11.41
C CYS A 385 -30.35 7.10 -11.58
N VAL A 386 -29.12 6.60 -11.69
CA VAL A 386 -27.96 7.43 -12.03
C VAL A 386 -27.98 7.71 -13.54
N GLU A 387 -28.29 8.95 -13.90
CA GLU A 387 -28.51 9.36 -15.30
C GLU A 387 -27.21 9.85 -15.95
N ALA A 388 -26.38 10.56 -15.19
CA ALA A 388 -25.05 10.96 -15.63
C ALA A 388 -24.06 10.96 -14.48
N LEU A 389 -22.80 10.64 -14.77
CA LEU A 389 -21.74 10.58 -13.77
C LEU A 389 -20.46 11.21 -14.30
N GLY A 390 -19.86 12.08 -13.50
CA GLY A 390 -18.53 12.63 -13.68
C GLY A 390 -17.70 12.42 -12.41
N VAL A 391 -16.40 12.63 -12.53
CA VAL A 391 -15.45 12.41 -11.43
C VAL A 391 -14.63 13.65 -11.14
N TYR A 392 -14.26 13.80 -9.88
CA TYR A 392 -13.20 14.70 -9.46
C TYR A 392 -11.90 13.93 -9.38
N ILE A 393 -10.90 14.38 -10.13
CA ILE A 393 -9.56 13.83 -10.14
C ILE A 393 -8.63 14.80 -9.43
N ARG A 394 -7.85 14.29 -8.47
CA ARG A 394 -6.77 15.02 -7.82
C ARG A 394 -5.44 14.47 -8.30
N THR A 395 -4.60 15.35 -8.84
CA THR A 395 -3.20 15.06 -9.18
C THR A 395 -2.31 15.29 -7.95
N TYR A 396 -1.40 14.37 -7.73
CA TYR A 396 -0.28 14.40 -6.80
C TYR A 396 0.93 14.86 -7.64
N LEU A 397 1.40 16.10 -7.47
CA LEU A 397 2.59 16.59 -8.17
C LEU A 397 3.87 16.28 -7.40
#